data_AF-A0A842QUP6-F1
#
_entry.id   AF-A0A842QUP6-F1
#
_cell.length_a   1.000
_cell.length_b   1.000
_cell.length_c   1.000
_cell.angle_alpha   90.00
_cell.angle_beta   90.00
_cell.angle_gamma   90.00
#
_symmetry.space_group_name_H-M   'P 1'
#
loop_
_entity.id
_entity.type
_entity.pdbx_description
1 polymer ?
#
loop_
_entity_poly.entity_id
_entity_poly.type
_entity_poly.pdbx_seq_one_letter_code
_entity_poly.pdbx_strand_id
1 'polypeptide(L)'
;MMGCAGLCSFDLAEAFCVEGASIYVSWDDNVSLEHTDKTFLSLLDSYCLNKTTIIEAITYAFEQNGVDPIYGSNLDYYTRNH
;
A
#
# COMPACT_ATOMS: atom_id res chain seq x y z
N MET A 1 -6.02 -0.66 -1.85
CA MET A 1 -6.42 0.08 -3.06
C MET A 1 -5.17 0.37 -3.87
N MET A 2 -5.00 -0.27 -5.03
CA MET A 2 -3.83 -0.07 -5.90
C MET A 2 -4.18 0.95 -6.98
N GLY A 3 -4.07 2.23 -6.64
CA GLY A 3 -4.34 3.34 -7.54
C GLY A 3 -3.69 4.61 -7.02
N CYS A 4 -3.54 5.59 -7.91
CA CYS A 4 -2.90 6.87 -7.59
C CYS A 4 -3.59 7.58 -6.42
N ALA A 5 -2.77 8.21 -5.57
CA ALA A 5 -3.21 9.16 -4.55
C ALA A 5 -4.28 8.62 -3.59
N GLY A 6 -4.36 7.30 -3.39
CA GLY A 6 -5.34 6.72 -2.47
C GLY A 6 -5.05 6.99 -0.99
N LEU A 7 -3.86 7.52 -0.67
CA LEU A 7 -3.45 8.03 0.64
C LEU A 7 -2.97 9.49 0.60
N CYS A 8 -3.27 10.26 -0.46
CA CYS A 8 -2.94 11.69 -0.49
C CYS A 8 -3.75 12.51 0.54
N SER A 9 -4.87 11.94 1.00
CA SER A 9 -5.69 12.41 2.12
C SER A 9 -6.19 11.19 2.89
N PHE A 10 -6.56 11.37 4.16
CA PHE A 10 -7.05 10.27 4.99
C PHE A 10 -8.56 10.05 4.90
N ASP A 11 -9.34 10.94 4.26
CA ASP A 11 -10.80 10.85 4.24
C ASP A 11 -11.31 9.50 3.66
N LEU A 12 -10.73 9.05 2.54
CA LEU A 12 -11.10 7.78 1.94
C LEU A 12 -10.67 6.59 2.81
N ALA A 13 -9.43 6.62 3.31
CA ALA A 13 -8.90 5.56 4.16
C ALA A 13 -9.68 5.45 5.48
N GLU A 14 -10.03 6.58 6.08
CA GLU A 14 -10.87 6.68 7.26
C GLU A 14 -12.26 6.12 6.99
N ALA A 15 -12.90 6.47 5.87
CA ALA A 15 -14.20 5.92 5.50
C ALA A 15 -14.18 4.38 5.43
N PHE A 16 -13.16 3.78 4.81
CA PHE A 16 -13.00 2.31 4.81
C PHE A 16 -12.81 1.74 6.21
N CYS A 17 -12.00 2.38 7.05
CA CYS A 17 -11.77 1.92 8.42
C CYS A 17 -13.02 2.09 9.31
N VAL A 18 -13.81 3.14 9.12
CA VAL A 18 -15.10 3.34 9.78
C VAL A 18 -16.08 2.23 9.41
N GLU A 19 -16.07 1.78 8.15
CA GLU A 19 -16.88 0.66 7.65
C GLU A 19 -16.31 -0.73 8.00
N GLY A 20 -15.25 -0.79 8.83
CA GLY A 20 -14.74 -2.03 9.41
C GLY A 20 -13.49 -2.61 8.77
N ALA A 21 -12.83 -1.91 7.85
CA ALA A 21 -11.50 -2.31 7.39
C ALA A 21 -10.45 -2.14 8.51
N SER A 22 -9.75 -3.21 8.88
CA SER A 22 -8.69 -3.14 9.90
C SER A 22 -7.47 -2.30 9.46
N ILE A 23 -7.21 -2.29 8.16
CA ILE A 23 -6.11 -1.57 7.54
C ILE A 23 -6.51 -1.16 6.12
N TYR A 24 -6.06 0.03 5.69
CA TYR A 24 -6.21 0.52 4.32
C TYR A 24 -4.82 0.74 3.73
N VAL A 25 -4.51 0.15 2.59
CA VAL A 25 -3.18 0.22 1.95
C VAL A 25 -3.31 0.89 0.58
N SER A 26 -2.52 1.93 0.30
CA SER A 26 -2.52 2.62 -1.00
C SER A 26 -1.26 3.47 -1.22
N TRP A 27 -1.22 4.19 -2.33
CA TRP A 27 -0.13 5.11 -2.69
C TRP A 27 -0.39 6.52 -2.14
N ASP A 28 0.64 7.17 -1.62
CA ASP A 28 0.57 8.54 -1.09
C ASP A 28 0.48 9.63 -2.18
N ASP A 29 0.83 9.31 -3.42
CA ASP A 29 0.68 10.17 -4.60
C ASP A 29 0.47 9.33 -5.89
N ASN A 30 0.66 9.93 -7.07
CA ASN A 30 0.66 9.26 -8.36
C ASN A 30 1.69 8.15 -8.41
N VAL A 31 1.32 7.02 -9.02
CA VAL A 31 2.20 5.87 -9.23
C VAL A 31 2.16 5.46 -10.69
N SER A 32 3.27 4.98 -11.23
CA SER A 32 3.33 4.41 -12.56
C SER A 32 2.68 3.03 -12.60
N LEU A 33 2.09 2.67 -13.75
CA LEU A 33 1.40 1.38 -13.92
C LEU A 33 2.35 0.19 -13.67
N GLU A 34 3.57 0.26 -14.20
CA GLU A 34 4.56 -0.81 -14.00
C GLU A 34 4.97 -0.95 -12.54
N HIS A 35 5.19 0.17 -11.84
CA HIS A 35 5.63 0.13 -10.45
C HIS A 35 4.53 -0.36 -9.51
N THR A 36 3.28 0.04 -9.72
CA THR A 36 2.17 -0.43 -8.88
C THR A 36 1.98 -1.95 -9.02
N ASP A 37 2.05 -2.48 -10.24
CA ASP A 37 1.89 -3.92 -10.48
C ASP A 37 3.04 -4.71 -9.86
N LYS A 38 4.28 -4.27 -10.08
CA LYS A 38 5.47 -4.93 -9.53
C LYS A 38 5.48 -4.94 -8.00
N THR A 39 5.18 -3.80 -7.39
CA THR A 39 5.14 -3.67 -5.93
C THR A 39 4.00 -4.51 -5.33
N PHE A 40 2.83 -4.54 -5.99
CA PHE A 40 1.70 -5.35 -5.54
C PHE A 40 2.00 -6.86 -5.63
N LEU A 41 2.72 -7.31 -6.65
CA LEU A 41 3.17 -8.70 -6.73
C LEU A 41 4.13 -9.07 -5.57
N SER A 42 5.11 -8.22 -5.25
CA SER A 42 5.99 -8.47 -4.10
C SER A 42 5.23 -8.51 -2.77
N LEU A 43 4.21 -7.66 -2.62
CA LEU A 43 3.33 -7.68 -1.45
C LEU A 43 2.55 -9.00 -1.37
N LEU A 44 1.97 -9.47 -2.48
CA LEU A 44 1.24 -10.74 -2.54
C LEU A 44 2.15 -11.95 -2.28
N ASP A 45 3.37 -11.95 -2.81
CA ASP A 45 4.33 -13.02 -2.55
C ASP A 45 4.65 -13.13 -1.06
N SER A 46 4.91 -12.00 -0.38
CA SER A 46 5.17 -11.99 1.06
C SER A 46 3.93 -12.39 1.87
N TYR A 47 2.79 -11.73 1.62
CA TYR A 47 1.59 -11.93 2.44
C TYR A 47 0.92 -13.29 2.19
N CYS A 48 0.71 -13.65 0.92
CA CYS A 48 -0.07 -14.82 0.55
C CYS A 48 0.77 -16.10 0.52
N LEU A 49 2.03 -16.05 0.06
CA LEU A 49 2.87 -17.24 -0.05
C LEU A 49 3.72 -17.44 1.19
N ASN A 50 4.38 -16.39 1.68
CA ASN A 50 5.24 -16.48 2.87
C ASN A 50 4.48 -16.31 4.20
N LYS A 51 3.18 -16.00 4.15
CA LYS A 51 2.29 -15.89 5.31
C LYS A 51 2.76 -14.89 6.38
N THR A 52 3.40 -13.81 5.94
CA THR A 52 3.80 -12.70 6.81
C THR A 52 2.59 -11.85 7.22
N THR A 53 2.76 -10.97 8.20
CA THR A 53 1.77 -9.95 8.52
C THR A 53 1.67 -8.93 7.38
N ILE A 54 0.55 -8.20 7.29
CA ILE A 54 0.39 -7.18 6.25
C ILE A 54 1.46 -6.08 6.32
N ILE A 55 1.93 -5.73 7.53
CA ILE A 55 2.97 -4.72 7.73
C ILE A 55 4.33 -5.23 7.25
N GLU A 56 4.67 -6.48 7.54
CA GLU A 56 5.87 -7.13 7.00
C GLU A 56 5.81 -7.26 5.48
N ALA A 57 4.64 -7.53 4.91
CA ALA A 57 4.45 -7.61 3.47
C ALA A 57 4.63 -6.25 2.76
N ILE A 58 4.13 -5.16 3.34
CA ILE A 58 4.37 -3.79 2.84
C ILE A 58 5.85 -3.44 2.94
N THR A 59 6.47 -3.73 4.08
CA THR A 59 7.92 -3.51 4.29
C THR A 59 8.75 -4.28 3.28
N TYR A 60 8.43 -5.55 3.06
CA TYR A 60 9.09 -6.38 2.06
C TYR A 60 8.93 -5.81 0.64
N ALA A 61 7.71 -5.40 0.27
CA ALA A 61 7.45 -4.80 -1.05
C ALA A 61 8.27 -3.52 -1.26
N PHE A 62 8.41 -2.69 -0.22
CA PHE A 62 9.27 -1.52 -0.22
C PHE A 62 10.76 -1.89 -0.35
N GLU A 63 11.25 -2.88 0.39
CA GLU A 63 12.65 -3.34 0.28
C GLU A 63 12.99 -3.88 -1.12
N GLN A 64 12.02 -4.50 -1.81
CA GLN A 64 12.23 -5.03 -3.16
C GLN A 64 12.14 -3.97 -4.27
N ASN A 65 11.30 -2.95 -4.10
CA ASN A 65 10.94 -2.05 -5.20
C ASN A 65 11.23 -0.57 -4.92
N GLY A 66 11.29 -0.15 -3.66
CA GLY A 66 11.44 1.24 -3.25
C GLY A 66 10.25 2.11 -3.66
N VAL A 67 10.50 3.42 -3.68
CA VAL A 67 9.54 4.42 -4.18
C VAL A 67 9.38 4.32 -5.70
N ASP A 68 8.25 4.82 -6.21
CA ASP A 68 8.02 4.91 -7.65
C ASP A 68 9.11 5.79 -8.31
N PRO A 69 9.78 5.31 -9.37
CA PRO A 69 10.89 6.05 -9.99
C PRO A 69 10.46 7.23 -10.86
N ILE A 70 9.18 7.33 -11.22
CA ILE A 70 8.63 8.40 -12.08
C ILE A 70 8.05 9.53 -11.22
N TYR A 71 7.29 9.18 -10.20
CA TYR A 71 6.53 10.11 -9.37
C TYR A 71 7.06 10.24 -7.94
N GLY A 72 7.89 9.31 -7.47
CA GLY A 72 8.45 9.33 -6.12
C GLY A 72 7.50 8.87 -5.01
N SER A 73 6.29 8.40 -5.36
CA SER A 73 5.29 7.93 -4.40
C SER A 73 5.72 6.66 -3.68
N ASN A 74 5.24 6.47 -2.46
CA ASN A 74 5.45 5.27 -1.66
C ASN A 74 4.14 4.50 -1.43
N LEU A 75 4.24 3.17 -1.32
CA LEU A 75 3.14 2.34 -0.86
C LEU A 75 3.11 2.39 0.67
N ASP A 76 1.99 2.86 1.22
CA ASP A 76 1.82 3.03 2.67
C ASP A 76 0.48 2.49 3.14
N TYR A 77 0.25 2.55 4.45
CA TYR A 77 -0.97 2.12 5.08
C TYR A 77 -1.52 3.12 6.08
N TYR A 78 -2.83 3.09 6.22
CA TYR A 78 -3.59 3.77 7.25
C TYR A 78 -4.27 2.74 8.14
N THR A 79 -4.24 3.00 9.45
CA THR A 79 -5.04 2.30 10.45
C THR A 79 -5.67 3.34 11.36
N ARG A 80 -6.90 3.09 11.78
CA ARG A 80 -7.58 3.96 12.73
C ARG A 80 -7.07 3.62 14.13
N ASN A 81 -6.35 4.55 14.76
CA ASN A 81 -6.05 4.44 16.18
C ASN A 81 -7.37 4.54 16.96
N HIS A 82 -7.64 3.53 17.79
CA HIS A 82 -8.84 3.43 18.63
C HIS A 82 -8.80 4.40 19.81
#